data_AF-A0A1E4CC57-F1
#
_entry.id   AF-A0A1E4CC57-F1
#
_cell.length_a   1.000
_cell.length_b   1.000
_cell.length_c   1.000
_cell.angle_alpha   90.00
_cell.angle_beta   90.00
_cell.angle_gamma   90.00
#
_symmetry.space_group_name_H-M   'P 1'
#
loop_
_entity.id
_entity.type
_entity.pdbx_description
1 polymer ?
#
loop_
_entity_poly.entity_id
_entity_poly.type
_entity_poly.pdbx_seq_one_letter_code
_entity_poly.pdbx_strand_id
1 'polypeptide(L)' 'MARETSFRRWRKQVGFTQDEAADALGISKSQVANFDAGKDRASGRPATPPLAVRSLMTAIAMGQVPQPWPE' A
#
# COMPACT_ATOMS: atom_id res chain seq x y z
N MET A 1 8.73 -2.85 -19.45
CA MET A 1 7.79 -2.23 -18.48
C MET A 1 7.84 -3.06 -17.20
N ALA A 2 8.09 -2.46 -16.03
CA ALA A 2 8.09 -3.22 -14.78
C ALA A 2 6.70 -3.86 -14.56
N ARG A 3 6.66 -5.14 -14.21
CA ARG A 3 5.41 -5.88 -13.96
C ARG A 3 4.61 -5.16 -12.87
N GLU A 4 3.34 -4.88 -13.15
CA GLU A 4 2.49 -4.16 -12.21
C GLU A 4 2.21 -5.02 -10.96
N THR A 5 2.43 -4.46 -9.77
CA THR A 5 2.20 -5.18 -8.50
C THR A 5 0.73 -5.14 -8.11
N SER A 6 0.29 -6.13 -7.31
CA SER A 6 -1.07 -6.12 -6.75
C SER A 6 -1.33 -4.88 -5.90
N PHE A 7 -0.32 -4.35 -5.20
CA PHE A 7 -0.44 -3.11 -4.45
C PHE A 7 -0.70 -1.90 -5.37
N ARG A 8 0.07 -1.76 -6.45
CA ARG A 8 -0.10 -0.66 -7.40
C ARG A 8 -1.48 -0.69 -8.08
N ARG A 9 -1.96 -1.88 -8.44
CA ARG A 9 -3.31 -2.07 -8.99
C ARG A 9 -4.38 -1.64 -7.99
N TRP A 10 -4.30 -2.13 -6.75
CA TRP A 10 -5.22 -1.74 -5.69
C TRP A 10 -5.25 -0.22 -5.50
N ARG A 11 -4.07 0.42 -5.38
CA ARG A 11 -3.96 1.86 -5.13
C ARG A 11 -4.63 2.68 -6.23
N LYS A 12 -4.40 2.31 -7.49
CA LYS A 12 -5.05 2.96 -8.64
C LYS A 12 -6.56 2.67 -8.68
N GLN A 13 -6.97 1.45 -8.34
CA GLN A 13 -8.38 1.06 -8.35
C GLN A 13 -9.21 1.85 -7.33
N VAL A 14 -8.64 2.13 -6.15
CA VAL A 14 -9.28 2.97 -5.12
C VAL A 14 -9.06 4.47 -5.36
N GLY A 15 -8.35 4.86 -6.43
CA GLY A 15 -8.14 6.25 -6.82
C GLY A 15 -7.07 7.00 -6.02
N PHE A 16 -6.23 6.31 -5.24
CA PHE A 16 -5.25 6.96 -4.38
C PHE A 16 -3.94 7.32 -5.11
N THR A 17 -3.42 8.49 -4.77
CA THR A 17 -2.01 8.86 -4.92
C THR A 17 -1.12 8.05 -3.95
N GLN A 18 0.20 8.18 -4.06
CA GLN A 18 1.09 7.51 -3.11
C GLN A 18 1.01 8.11 -1.70
N ASP A 19 0.73 9.41 -1.60
CA ASP A 19 0.58 10.10 -0.33
C ASP A 19 -0.72 9.70 0.37
N GLU A 20 -1.86 9.72 -0.33
CA GLU A 20 -3.13 9.26 0.23
C GLU A 20 -3.10 7.79 0.65
N ALA A 21 -2.40 6.94 -0.10
CA ALA A 21 -2.22 5.54 0.28
C ALA A 21 -1.32 5.39 1.53
N ALA A 22 -0.34 6.27 1.70
CA ALA A 22 0.52 6.26 2.89
C ALA A 22 -0.29 6.64 4.13
N ASP A 23 -1.08 7.72 4.03
CA ASP A 23 -1.95 8.20 5.10
C ASP A 23 -3.03 7.18 5.46
N ALA A 24 -3.74 6.63 4.46
CA ALA A 24 -4.81 5.66 4.68
C ALA A 24 -4.34 4.33 5.28
N LEU A 25 -3.08 3.95 5.06
CA LEU A 25 -2.50 2.71 5.58
C LEU A 25 -1.64 2.93 6.83
N GLY A 26 -1.41 4.18 7.25
CA GLY A 26 -0.52 4.52 8.37
C GLY A 26 0.93 4.09 8.15
N ILE A 27 1.44 4.20 6.92
CA ILE A 27 2.82 3.81 6.55
C ILE A 27 3.55 4.96 5.87
N SER A 28 4.87 4.84 5.71
CA SER A 28 5.63 5.87 5.00
C SER A 28 5.38 5.85 3.48
N LYS A 29 5.45 7.03 2.84
CA LYS A 29 5.46 7.16 1.37
C LYS A 29 6.55 6.29 0.72
N SER A 30 7.70 6.14 1.37
CA SER A 30 8.79 5.28 0.87
C SER A 30 8.37 3.81 0.80
N GLN A 31 7.67 3.29 1.81
CA GLN A 31 7.13 1.92 1.79
C GLN A 31 6.09 1.74 0.68
N VAL A 32 5.17 2.69 0.49
CA VAL A 32 4.22 2.70 -0.63
C VAL A 32 4.96 2.58 -1.96
N ALA A 33 6.02 3.37 -2.12
CA ALA A 33 6.79 3.45 -3.34
C ALA A 33 7.59 2.15 -3.61
N ASN A 34 8.05 1.46 -2.56
CA ASN A 34 8.65 0.13 -2.62
C ASN A 34 7.61 -0.95 -3.00
N PHE A 35 6.40 -0.92 -2.40
CA PHE A 35 5.33 -1.86 -2.74
C PHE A 35 4.79 -1.68 -4.16
N ASP A 36 4.70 -0.44 -4.64
CA ASP A 36 4.38 -0.14 -6.04
C ASP A 36 5.41 -0.73 -7.01
N ALA A 37 6.68 -0.73 -6.62
CA ALA A 37 7.79 -1.27 -7.41
C ALA A 37 7.97 -2.79 -7.24
N GLY A 38 7.40 -3.38 -6.19
CA GLY A 38 7.54 -4.79 -5.84
C GLY A 38 8.91 -5.16 -5.27
N LYS A 39 9.76 -4.17 -5.04
CA LYS A 39 11.10 -4.31 -4.48
C LYS A 39 11.47 -3.09 -3.66
N ASP A 40 12.22 -3.34 -2.62
CA ASP A 40 12.89 -2.31 -1.85
C ASP A 40 13.96 -1.66 -2.73
N ARG A 41 13.90 -0.33 -2.88
CA ARG A 41 14.77 0.39 -3.81
C ARG A 41 16.23 0.47 -3.35
N ALA A 42 16.48 0.38 -2.04
CA ALA A 42 17.82 0.47 -1.48
C ALA A 42 18.55 -0.88 -1.53
N SER A 43 17.84 -1.96 -1.19
CA SER A 43 18.41 -3.31 -1.08
C SER A 43 18.11 -4.23 -2.27
N GLY A 44 17.17 -3.86 -3.13
CA GLY A 44 16.71 -4.69 -4.26
C GLY A 44 15.86 -5.90 -3.85
N ARG A 45 15.66 -6.13 -2.55
CA ARG A 45 14.89 -7.27 -2.02
C ARG A 45 13.41 -7.14 -2.39
N PRO A 46 12.66 -8.25 -2.54
CA PRO A 46 11.22 -8.19 -2.78
C PRO A 46 10.50 -7.40 -1.68
N ALA A 47 9.64 -6.47 -2.08
CA ALA A 47 8.82 -5.67 -1.17
C ALA A 47 7.36 -6.01 -1.40
N THR A 48 6.79 -6.78 -0.48
CA THR A 48 5.37 -7.14 -0.48
C THR A 48 4.73 -6.60 0.79
N PRO A 49 3.54 -5.97 0.73
CA PRO A 49 2.83 -5.51 1.92
C PRO A 49 2.61 -6.65 2.90
N PRO A 50 2.90 -6.49 4.21
CA PRO A 50 2.59 -7.47 5.24
C PRO A 50 1.09 -7.80 5.33
N LEU A 51 0.73 -8.89 6.01
CA LEU A 51 -0.66 -9.33 6.13
C LEU A 51 -1.59 -8.24 6.68
N ALA A 52 -1.20 -7.55 7.75
CA ALA A 52 -1.98 -6.46 8.34
C ALA A 52 -2.29 -5.35 7.32
N VAL A 53 -1.29 -4.92 6.54
CA VAL A 53 -1.47 -3.92 5.47
C VAL A 53 -2.42 -4.44 4.39
N ARG A 54 -2.29 -5.73 3.99
CA ARG A 54 -3.20 -6.31 3.00
C ARG A 54 -4.64 -6.43 3.50
N SER A 55 -4.85 -6.69 4.79
CA SER A 55 -6.19 -6.67 5.39
C SER A 55 -6.80 -5.26 5.35
N LEU A 56 -6.02 -4.23 5.66
CA LEU A 56 -6.45 -2.83 5.53
C LEU A 56 -6.76 -2.45 4.08
N MET A 57 -5.94 -2.89 3.12
CA MET A 57 -6.22 -2.69 1.69
C MET A 57 -7.59 -3.27 1.29
N THR A 58 -7.92 -4.47 1.77
CA THR A 58 -9.24 -5.09 1.53
C THR A 58 -10.36 -4.25 2.16
N ALA A 59 -10.21 -3.79 3.40
CA ALA A 59 -11.19 -2.94 4.06
C ALA A 59 -11.46 -1.64 3.26
N ILE A 60 -10.40 -0.96 2.82
CA ILE A 60 -10.49 0.26 2.00
C ILE A 60 -11.17 -0.02 0.66
N ALA A 61 -10.83 -1.14 0.00
CA ALA A 61 -11.45 -1.51 -1.28
C ALA A 61 -12.95 -1.83 -1.15
N MET A 62 -13.40 -2.23 0.05
CA MET A 62 -14.83 -2.40 0.37
C MET A 62 -15.52 -1.09 0.75
N GLY A 63 -14.83 0.06 0.66
CA GLY A 63 -15.35 1.37 1.04
C GLY A 63 -15.35 1.65 2.54
N GLN A 64 -14.65 0.82 3.35
CA GLN A 64 -14.46 1.14 4.75
C GLN A 64 -13.31 2.12 4.92
N VAL A 65 -13.48 3.10 5.82
CA VAL A 65 -12.40 3.99 6.25
C VAL A 65 -11.85 3.43 7.56
N PRO A 66 -10.81 2.59 7.55
CA PRO A 66 -10.28 2.01 8.77
C PRO A 66 -9.75 3.13 9.67
N GLN A 67 -10.31 3.22 10.88
CA GLN A 67 -9.82 4.11 11.93
C GLN A 67 -8.98 3.26 12.90
N PRO A 68 -7.78 3.72 13.29
CA PRO A 68 -7.02 3.05 14.33
C PRO A 68 -7.82 3.06 15.65
N TRP A 69 -7.68 1.99 16.43
CA TRP A 69 -8.22 1.97 17.78
C TRP A 69 -7.47 3.00 18.65
N PRO A 70 -8.15 3.74 19.55
CA PRO A 70 -7.47 4.66 20.45
C PRO A 70 -6.48 3.92 21.37
N GLU A 71 -5.32 4.52 21.61
CA GLU A 71 -4.35 4.04 22.60
C GLU A 71 -4.79 4.32 24.05
#